data_AF-A0ABC8UHC5-F1
#
_entry.id   AF-A0ABC8UHC5-F1
#
_cell.length_a   1.000
_cell.length_b   1.000
_cell.length_c   1.000
_cell.angle_alpha   90.00
_cell.angle_beta   90.00
_cell.angle_gamma   90.00
#
_symmetry.space_group_name_H-M   'P 1'
#
loop_
_entity.id
_entity.type
_entity.pdbx_description
1 polymer ?
#
loop_
_entity_poly.entity_id
_entity_poly.type
_entity_poly.pdbx_seq_one_letter_code
_entity_poly.pdbx_strand_id
1 'polypeptide(L)'
;MLLSDKTCSIQVHSTVRQKWLDGDKFIISSMEEVANVALEGHTALLEKDYSKLASLMNRNFDLRRRMFGDSVLGALNIEMVEVARQVGAASKFTGSGGAIVAFCPDGSSQVKLLEDACQKAGFVFQPIKVVPSCLNDMDLSTLSSR
;
A
#
# COMPACT_ATOMS: atom_id res chain seq x y z
N MET A 1 -8.84 3.05 26.86
CA MET A 1 -9.50 1.75 26.74
C MET A 1 -8.75 0.96 25.68
N LEU A 2 -7.89 0.02 26.08
CA LEU A 2 -7.10 -0.79 25.16
C LEU A 2 -8.01 -1.86 24.55
N LEU A 3 -8.45 -1.67 23.32
CA LEU A 3 -9.21 -2.67 22.58
C LEU A 3 -8.27 -3.79 22.16
N SER A 4 -8.56 -4.98 22.69
CA SER A 4 -7.85 -6.22 22.48
C SER A 4 -8.25 -6.87 21.15
N ASP A 5 -7.85 -6.29 20.03
CA ASP A 5 -7.85 -6.99 18.74
C ASP A 5 -6.41 -7.08 18.22
N LYS A 6 -5.61 -7.92 18.90
CA LYS A 6 -4.31 -8.34 18.39
C LYS A 6 -4.51 -9.51 17.43
N THR A 7 -4.95 -9.23 16.20
CA THR A 7 -4.77 -10.18 15.10
C THR A 7 -3.27 -10.22 14.82
N CYS A 8 -2.59 -11.23 15.36
CA CYS A 8 -1.15 -11.38 15.18
C CYS A 8 -0.85 -11.54 13.68
N SER A 9 0.07 -10.74 13.14
CA SER A 9 0.45 -10.75 11.71
C SER A 9 0.75 -12.16 11.19
N ILE A 10 1.27 -13.03 12.05
CA ILE A 10 1.59 -14.43 11.76
C ILE A 10 0.34 -15.25 11.35
N GLN A 11 -0.81 -15.01 11.98
CA GLN A 11 -2.03 -15.80 11.78
C GLN A 11 -2.78 -15.40 10.50
N VAL A 12 -2.66 -14.15 10.07
CA VAL A 12 -3.29 -13.65 8.83
C VAL A 12 -2.50 -14.06 7.58
N HIS A 13 -1.17 -14.17 7.69
CA HIS A 13 -0.33 -14.66 6.60
C HIS A 13 -0.40 -16.18 6.40
N SER A 14 -0.70 -16.96 7.44
CA SER A 14 -0.72 -18.43 7.35
C SER A 14 -1.80 -18.97 6.40
N THR A 15 -2.97 -18.34 6.34
CA THR A 15 -4.09 -18.81 5.49
C THR A 15 -3.80 -18.61 4.01
N VAL A 16 -3.30 -17.43 3.61
CA VAL A 16 -2.93 -17.17 2.20
C VAL A 16 -1.75 -18.05 1.80
N ARG A 17 -0.78 -18.26 2.69
CA ARG A 17 0.34 -19.17 2.46
C ARG A 17 -0.13 -20.60 2.24
N GLN A 18 -1.08 -21.09 3.03
CA GLN A 18 -1.61 -22.44 2.87
C GLN A 18 -2.30 -22.61 1.52
N LYS A 19 -3.18 -21.68 1.12
CA LYS A 19 -3.82 -21.71 -0.20
C LYS A 19 -2.81 -21.73 -1.35
N TRP A 20 -1.72 -20.97 -1.22
CA TRP A 20 -0.63 -21.00 -2.18
C TRP A 20 0.05 -22.38 -2.26
N LEU A 21 0.37 -23.00 -1.10
CA LEU A 21 0.93 -24.34 -1.04
C LEU A 21 0.00 -25.41 -1.62
N ASP A 22 -1.32 -25.22 -1.47
CA ASP A 22 -2.35 -26.10 -2.01
C ASP A 22 -2.56 -25.91 -3.52
N GLY A 23 -1.84 -24.99 -4.16
CA GLY A 23 -1.92 -24.75 -5.61
C GLY A 23 -3.15 -23.94 -6.02
N ASP A 24 -3.72 -23.12 -5.14
CA ASP A 24 -4.83 -22.23 -5.46
C ASP A 24 -4.42 -21.25 -6.57
N LYS A 25 -4.95 -21.50 -7.78
CA LYS A 25 -4.64 -20.72 -8.99
C LYS A 25 -4.94 -19.24 -8.80
N PHE A 26 -5.99 -18.89 -8.07
CA PHE A 26 -6.37 -17.50 -7.84
C PHE A 26 -5.33 -16.79 -6.96
N ILE A 27 -4.82 -17.45 -5.92
CA ILE A 27 -3.78 -16.89 -5.06
C ILE A 27 -2.47 -16.75 -5.81
N ILE A 28 -2.07 -17.77 -6.59
CA ILE A 28 -0.84 -17.75 -7.38
C ILE A 28 -0.89 -16.60 -8.40
N SER A 29 -1.94 -16.51 -9.21
CA SER A 29 -2.07 -15.44 -10.21
C SER A 29 -2.14 -14.05 -9.57
N SER A 30 -2.82 -13.92 -8.43
CA SER A 30 -2.90 -12.65 -7.70
C SER A 30 -1.53 -12.22 -7.14
N MET A 31 -0.70 -13.17 -6.69
CA MET A 31 0.67 -12.88 -6.25
C MET A 31 1.58 -12.46 -7.42
N GLU A 32 1.43 -13.08 -8.59
CA GLU A 32 2.10 -12.66 -9.82
C GLU A 32 1.68 -11.23 -10.22
N GLU A 33 0.38 -10.91 -10.15
CA GLU A 33 -0.11 -9.54 -10.38
C GLU A 33 0.49 -8.53 -9.38
N VAL A 34 0.62 -8.91 -8.09
CA VAL A 34 1.26 -8.04 -7.09
C VAL A 34 2.73 -7.78 -7.43
N ALA A 35 3.46 -8.78 -7.92
CA ALA A 35 4.85 -8.62 -8.36
C ALA A 35 4.95 -7.69 -9.57
N ASN A 36 4.06 -7.85 -10.56
CA ASN A 36 4.01 -6.98 -11.74
C ASN A 36 3.69 -5.53 -11.37
N VAL A 37 2.77 -5.30 -10.42
CA VAL A 37 2.47 -3.94 -9.93
C VAL A 37 3.71 -3.26 -9.35
N ALA A 38 4.61 -3.99 -8.68
CA ALA A 38 5.85 -3.43 -8.17
C ALA A 38 6.83 -3.07 -9.30
N LEU A 39 6.96 -3.94 -10.30
CA LEU A 39 7.82 -3.71 -11.47
C LEU A 39 7.32 -2.50 -12.28
N GLU A 40 6.03 -2.47 -12.62
CA GLU A 40 5.40 -1.34 -13.30
C GLU A 40 5.49 -0.05 -12.47
N GLY A 41 5.38 -0.16 -11.15
CA GLY A 41 5.47 0.99 -10.25
C GLY A 41 6.86 1.61 -10.24
N HIS A 42 7.91 0.78 -10.30
CA HIS A 42 9.28 1.23 -10.45
C HIS A 42 9.48 1.98 -11.78
N THR A 43 9.01 1.42 -12.89
CA THR A 43 9.06 2.09 -14.20
C THR A 43 8.31 3.42 -14.19
N ALA A 44 7.07 3.43 -13.67
CA ALA A 44 6.25 4.65 -13.57
C ALA A 44 6.93 5.74 -12.73
N LEU A 45 7.64 5.37 -11.65
CA LEU A 45 8.43 6.30 -10.85
C LEU A 45 9.60 6.92 -11.64
N LEU A 46 10.35 6.09 -12.39
CA LEU A 46 11.48 6.56 -13.20
C LEU A 46 11.02 7.48 -14.34
N GLU A 47 9.91 7.14 -14.98
CA GLU A 47 9.32 7.90 -16.08
C GLU A 47 8.53 9.12 -15.61
N LYS A 48 8.34 9.27 -14.29
CA LYS A 48 7.53 10.32 -13.64
C LYS A 48 6.05 10.27 -14.07
N ASP A 49 5.54 9.10 -14.41
CA ASP A 49 4.12 8.87 -14.66
C ASP A 49 3.38 8.68 -13.33
N TYR A 50 3.10 9.81 -12.69
CA TYR A 50 2.41 9.85 -11.40
C TYR A 50 0.97 9.36 -11.47
N SER A 51 0.31 9.49 -12.62
CA SER A 51 -1.05 8.98 -12.84
C SER A 51 -1.06 7.45 -12.84
N LYS A 52 -0.13 6.82 -13.55
CA LYS A 52 0.04 5.37 -13.54
C LYS A 52 0.45 4.88 -12.16
N LEU A 53 1.37 5.57 -11.48
CA LEU A 53 1.77 5.23 -10.12
C LEU A 53 0.57 5.23 -9.14
N ALA A 54 -0.27 6.27 -9.20
CA ALA A 54 -1.48 6.36 -8.39
C ALA A 54 -2.43 5.17 -8.64
N SER A 55 -2.66 4.82 -9.92
CA SER A 55 -3.46 3.66 -10.30
C SER A 55 -2.88 2.35 -9.78
N LEU A 56 -1.56 2.15 -9.88
CA LEU A 56 -0.86 0.96 -9.40
C LEU A 56 -0.92 0.83 -7.87
N MET A 57 -0.79 1.94 -7.13
CA MET A 57 -0.96 1.94 -5.67
C MET A 57 -2.34 1.45 -5.27
N ASN A 58 -3.39 1.96 -5.93
CA ASN A 58 -4.76 1.51 -5.66
C ASN A 58 -4.94 0.03 -6.01
N ARG A 59 -4.46 -0.40 -7.18
CA ARG A 59 -4.52 -1.80 -7.62
C ARG A 59 -3.83 -2.74 -6.64
N ASN A 60 -2.70 -2.33 -6.06
CA ASN A 60 -1.99 -3.12 -5.05
C ASN A 60 -2.87 -3.41 -3.83
N PHE A 61 -3.56 -2.38 -3.32
CA PHE A 61 -4.50 -2.56 -2.22
C PHE A 61 -5.67 -3.45 -2.60
N ASP A 62 -6.26 -3.27 -3.78
CA ASP A 62 -7.41 -4.05 -4.23
C ASP A 62 -7.06 -5.53 -4.40
N LEU A 63 -5.84 -5.85 -4.85
CA LEU A 63 -5.30 -7.21 -4.88
C LEU A 63 -5.18 -7.79 -3.48
N ARG A 64 -4.63 -7.03 -2.52
CA ARG A 64 -4.52 -7.45 -1.12
C ARG A 64 -5.90 -7.71 -0.51
N ARG A 65 -6.85 -6.81 -0.70
CA ARG A 65 -8.23 -6.96 -0.22
C ARG A 65 -8.89 -8.22 -0.79
N ARG A 66 -8.71 -8.48 -2.09
CA ARG A 66 -9.21 -9.69 -2.75
C ARG A 66 -8.61 -10.99 -2.20
N MET A 67 -7.30 -11.03 -1.94
CA MET A 67 -6.63 -12.24 -1.44
C MET A 67 -6.94 -12.56 0.02
N PHE A 68 -6.98 -11.53 0.88
CA PHE A 68 -7.09 -11.70 2.33
C PHE A 68 -8.52 -11.54 2.86
N GLY A 69 -9.35 -10.73 2.19
CA GLY A 69 -10.74 -10.46 2.58
C GLY A 69 -10.89 -9.40 3.68
N ASP A 70 -12.06 -8.78 3.74
CA ASP A 70 -12.33 -7.61 4.58
C ASP A 70 -12.21 -7.90 6.08
N SER A 71 -12.57 -9.11 6.50
CA SER A 71 -12.45 -9.54 7.91
C SER A 71 -10.99 -9.53 8.39
N VAL A 72 -10.06 -9.90 7.51
CA VAL A 72 -8.63 -9.92 7.79
C VAL A 72 -8.03 -8.53 7.74
N LEU A 73 -8.47 -7.71 6.78
CA LEU A 73 -7.98 -6.34 6.64
C LEU A 73 -8.47 -5.43 7.77
N GLY A 74 -9.68 -5.68 8.28
CA GLY A 74 -10.31 -4.89 9.33
C GLY A 74 -10.97 -3.63 8.76
N ALA A 75 -12.21 -3.37 9.19
CA ALA A 75 -13.03 -2.26 8.69
C ALA A 75 -12.34 -0.90 8.83
N LEU A 76 -11.69 -0.64 9.97
CA LEU A 76 -10.99 0.62 10.23
C LEU A 76 -9.83 0.86 9.25
N ASN A 77 -9.07 -0.19 8.88
CA ASN A 77 -7.97 -0.03 7.94
C ASN A 77 -8.47 0.18 6.51
N ILE A 78 -9.58 -0.47 6.15
CA ILE A 78 -10.25 -0.24 4.85
C ILE A 78 -10.77 1.19 4.80
N GLU A 79 -11.42 1.65 5.86
CA GLU A 79 -11.94 3.02 5.97
C GLU A 79 -10.82 4.07 5.77
N MET A 80 -9.63 3.87 6.36
CA MET A 80 -8.49 4.76 6.10
C MET A 80 -8.16 4.88 4.61
N VAL A 81 -8.17 3.77 3.86
CA VAL A 81 -7.91 3.77 2.41
C VAL A 81 -9.01 4.51 1.67
N GLU A 82 -10.26 4.23 1.98
CA GLU A 82 -11.41 4.83 1.29
C GLU A 82 -11.52 6.33 1.56
N VAL A 83 -11.23 6.80 2.78
CA VAL A 83 -11.17 8.24 3.11
C VAL A 83 -10.15 8.96 2.24
N ALA A 84 -8.98 8.36 2.02
CA ALA A 84 -7.98 8.94 1.12
C ALA A 84 -8.45 8.95 -0.35
N ARG A 85 -9.11 7.87 -0.80
CA ARG A 85 -9.62 7.78 -2.18
C ARG A 85 -10.76 8.74 -2.46
N GLN A 86 -11.58 9.10 -1.47
CA GLN A 86 -12.68 10.06 -1.62
C GLN A 86 -12.21 11.45 -2.06
N VAL A 87 -10.98 11.83 -1.73
CA VAL A 87 -10.37 13.10 -2.15
C VAL A 87 -9.49 12.96 -3.41
N GLY A 88 -9.55 11.79 -4.07
CA GLY A 88 -8.76 11.48 -5.27
C GLY A 88 -7.33 11.01 -4.99
N ALA A 89 -6.90 10.92 -3.72
CA ALA A 89 -5.57 10.43 -3.39
C ALA A 89 -5.51 8.90 -3.59
N ALA A 90 -4.42 8.41 -4.18
CA ALA A 90 -4.16 6.98 -4.21
C ALA A 90 -3.66 6.51 -2.86
N SER A 91 -4.08 5.33 -2.41
CA SER A 91 -3.72 4.84 -1.09
C SER A 91 -3.57 3.33 -1.04
N LYS A 92 -2.63 2.88 -0.21
CA LYS A 92 -2.38 1.47 0.08
C LYS A 92 -1.80 1.27 1.47
N PHE A 93 -1.80 0.03 1.94
CA PHE A 93 -1.15 -0.33 3.20
C PHE A 93 0.38 -0.22 3.11
N THR A 94 0.99 0.16 4.23
CA THR A 94 2.45 0.18 4.46
C THR A 94 2.97 -1.09 5.14
N GLY A 95 2.11 -2.09 5.34
CA GLY A 95 2.45 -3.33 6.03
C GLY A 95 1.22 -4.18 6.37
N SER A 96 1.23 -4.81 7.55
CA SER A 96 0.14 -5.66 8.03
C SER A 96 -1.12 -4.90 8.47
N GLY A 97 -1.05 -3.58 8.69
CA GLY A 97 -2.19 -2.73 9.08
C GLY A 97 -1.76 -1.59 10.00
N GLY A 98 -2.72 -0.76 10.43
CA GLY A 98 -2.50 0.32 11.41
C GLY A 98 -1.97 1.63 10.82
N ALA A 99 -1.52 1.62 9.57
CA ALA A 99 -1.18 2.82 8.81
C ALA A 99 -1.34 2.56 7.31
N ILE A 100 -1.60 3.65 6.58
CA ILE A 100 -1.63 3.67 5.12
C ILE A 100 -0.64 4.70 4.59
N VAL A 101 -0.21 4.53 3.35
CA VAL A 101 0.47 5.58 2.59
C VAL A 101 -0.52 6.12 1.58
N ALA A 102 -0.56 7.45 1.47
CA ALA A 102 -1.35 8.15 0.48
C ALA A 102 -0.42 8.93 -0.46
N PHE A 103 -0.77 8.94 -1.74
CA PHE A 103 -0.11 9.70 -2.80
C PHE A 103 -1.12 10.65 -3.43
N CYS A 104 -0.79 11.94 -3.44
CA CYS A 104 -1.66 13.01 -3.94
C CYS A 104 -1.11 13.53 -5.28
N PRO A 105 -1.53 12.97 -6.44
CA PRO A 105 -1.05 13.40 -7.75
C PRO A 105 -1.41 14.86 -8.08
N ASP A 106 -2.48 15.41 -7.48
CA ASP A 106 -2.95 16.77 -7.75
C ASP A 106 -2.26 17.84 -6.88
N GLY A 107 -1.25 17.44 -6.11
CA GLY A 107 -0.41 18.35 -5.35
C GLY A 107 -1.01 18.83 -4.02
N SER A 108 -0.60 20.04 -3.60
CA SER A 108 -0.83 20.54 -2.23
C SER A 108 -2.29 20.79 -1.88
N SER A 109 -3.13 21.13 -2.86
CA SER A 109 -4.58 21.29 -2.66
C SER A 109 -5.23 19.96 -2.23
N GLN A 110 -4.88 18.87 -2.90
CA GLN A 110 -5.36 17.53 -2.55
C GLN A 110 -4.79 17.04 -1.22
N VAL A 111 -3.54 17.38 -0.89
CA VAL A 111 -2.97 17.11 0.43
C VAL A 111 -3.80 17.78 1.53
N LYS A 112 -4.25 19.02 1.32
CA LYS A 112 -5.10 19.71 2.29
C LYS A 112 -6.47 19.03 2.45
N LEU A 113 -7.10 18.65 1.33
CA LEU A 113 -8.35 17.89 1.36
C LEU A 113 -8.20 16.56 2.10
N LEU A 114 -7.08 15.85 1.88
CA LEU A 114 -6.77 14.60 2.57
C LEU A 114 -6.59 14.81 4.08
N GLU A 115 -5.86 15.83 4.49
CA GLU A 115 -5.68 16.18 5.91
C GLU A 115 -7.03 16.44 6.59
N ASP A 116 -7.88 17.27 5.97
CA ASP A 116 -9.19 17.62 6.51
C ASP A 116 -10.12 16.39 6.57
N ALA A 117 -10.09 15.52 5.55
CA ALA A 117 -10.86 14.28 5.51
C ALA A 117 -10.41 13.28 6.60
N CYS A 118 -9.10 13.10 6.77
CA CYS A 118 -8.52 12.29 7.84
C CYS A 118 -8.93 12.80 9.22
N GLN A 119 -8.82 14.10 9.46
CA GLN A 119 -9.18 14.70 10.76
C GLN A 119 -10.68 14.50 11.06
N LYS A 120 -11.55 14.67 10.07
CA LYS A 120 -13.00 14.44 10.20
C LYS A 120 -13.33 12.98 10.52
N ALA A 121 -12.58 12.03 9.95
CA ALA A 121 -12.71 10.61 10.21
C ALA A 121 -12.02 10.15 11.51
N GLY A 122 -11.32 11.05 12.22
CA GLY A 122 -10.60 10.74 13.46
C GLY A 122 -9.24 10.06 13.26
N PHE A 123 -8.67 10.15 12.06
CA PHE A 123 -7.34 9.63 11.74
C PHE A 123 -6.25 10.70 11.91
N VAL A 124 -5.05 10.25 12.28
CA VAL A 124 -3.86 11.12 12.37
C VAL A 124 -3.18 11.19 11.01
N PHE A 125 -2.96 12.41 10.53
CA PHE A 125 -2.23 12.68 9.30
C PHE A 125 -0.78 13.09 9.61
N GLN A 126 0.19 12.52 8.88
CA GLN A 126 1.60 12.85 9.02
C GLN A 126 2.27 12.92 7.64
N PRO A 127 2.92 14.04 7.28
CA PRO A 127 3.72 14.12 6.05
C PRO A 127 4.88 13.13 6.07
N ILE A 128 5.02 12.36 4.98
CA ILE A 128 6.12 11.41 4.81
C ILE A 128 7.41 12.17 4.50
N LYS A 129 8.47 11.85 5.23
CA LYS A 129 9.83 12.32 4.93
C LYS A 129 10.61 11.17 4.30
N VAL A 130 10.94 11.32 3.02
CA VAL A 130 11.83 10.37 2.32
C VAL A 130 13.26 10.66 2.76
N VAL A 131 13.91 9.67 3.35
CA VAL A 131 15.30 9.77 3.80
C VAL A 131 16.22 9.42 2.63
N PRO A 132 17.34 10.13 2.43
CA PRO A 132 18.32 9.78 1.40
C PRO A 132 18.84 8.35 1.57
N SER A 133 19.28 7.76 0.46
CA SER A 133 19.94 6.45 0.50
C SER A 133 21.15 6.49 1.44
N CYS A 134 21.29 5.45 2.26
CA CYS A 134 22.52 5.20 3.03
C CYS A 134 23.61 4.53 2.19
N LEU A 135 23.29 4.13 0.96
CA LEU A 135 24.22 3.53 0.01
C LEU A 135 25.07 4.63 -0.66
N ASN A 136 26.36 4.37 -0.77
CA ASN A 136 27.29 5.25 -1.48
C ASN A 136 27.32 4.92 -2.99
N ASP A 137 28.01 5.74 -3.78
CA ASP A 137 28.05 5.58 -5.24
C ASP A 137 28.63 4.23 -5.69
N MET A 138 29.55 3.65 -4.91
CA MET A 138 30.10 2.32 -5.20
C MET A 138 29.04 1.23 -5.02
N ASP A 139 28.24 1.31 -3.96
CA ASP A 139 27.14 0.37 -3.70
C ASP A 139 26.07 0.44 -4.81
N LEU A 140 25.75 1.65 -5.28
CA LEU A 140 24.79 1.89 -6.35
C LEU A 140 25.26 1.33 -7.70
N SER A 141 26.55 1.49 -8.03
CA SER A 141 27.14 0.97 -9.28
C SER A 141 27.14 -0.56 -9.37
N THR A 142 27.20 -1.23 -8.22
CA THR A 142 27.15 -2.70 -8.12
C THR A 142 25.72 -3.24 -8.28
N LEU A 143 24.70 -2.42 -8.00
CA LEU A 143 23.29 -2.77 -8.15
C LEU A 143 22.76 -2.54 -9.57
N SER A 144 23.30 -1.56 -10.31
CA SER A 144 22.87 -1.26 -11.68
C SER A 144 23.40 -2.23 -12.74
N SER A 145 24.30 -3.13 -12.36
CA SER A 145 25.00 -4.07 -13.24
C SER A 145 24.40 -5.50 -13.20
N ARG A 146 23.21 -5.67 -12.62
CA ARG A 146 22.46 -6.93 -12.58
C ARG A 146 21.16 -6.87 -13.36
#